data_AF-A0A2G9HVS0-F1
#
_entry.id   AF-A0A2G9HVS0-F1
#
_cell.length_a   1.000
_cell.length_b   1.000
_cell.length_c   1.000
_cell.angle_alpha   90.00
_cell.angle_beta   90.00
_cell.angle_gamma   90.00
#
_symmetry.space_group_name_H-M   'P 1'
#
loop_
_entity.id
_entity.type
_entity.pdbx_description
1 polymer ?
#
loop_
_entity_poly.entity_id
_entity_poly.type
_entity_poly.pdbx_seq_one_letter_code
_entity_poly.pdbx_strand_id
1 'polypeptide(L)'
;MITANNIKATPLQTNNFKEFMKFVKECSQTANQSLASTLMSTLTNTKFDRSRTMHEHVLEMTNLVPKLKTLGMAIDWIFLV
;
A
#
# COMPACT_ATOMS: atom_id res chain seq x y z
N MET A 1 55.13 9.12 -1.99
CA MET A 1 54.09 10.16 -1.84
C MET A 1 52.86 9.70 -2.62
N ILE A 2 51.91 9.02 -1.96
CA ILE A 2 50.62 8.66 -2.56
C ILE A 2 49.63 9.70 -2.08
N THR A 3 49.26 10.60 -2.96
CA THR A 3 48.29 11.66 -2.72
C THR A 3 46.93 11.00 -2.45
N ALA A 4 46.34 11.28 -1.29
CA ALA A 4 45.02 10.81 -0.93
C ALA A 4 44.02 11.28 -2.00
N ASN A 5 43.37 10.33 -2.66
CA ASN A 5 42.28 10.60 -3.58
C ASN A 5 41.12 11.15 -2.77
N ASN A 6 40.98 12.48 -2.81
CA ASN A 6 39.82 13.19 -2.31
C ASN A 6 38.63 12.79 -3.18
N ILE A 7 37.96 11.69 -2.80
CA ILE A 7 36.60 11.43 -3.22
C ILE A 7 35.81 12.60 -2.65
N LYS A 8 35.71 13.68 -3.43
CA LYS A 8 34.75 14.75 -3.20
C LYS A 8 33.41 14.03 -3.22
N ALA A 9 32.90 13.70 -2.04
CA ALA A 9 31.49 13.50 -1.85
C ALA A 9 30.86 14.83 -2.23
N THR A 10 30.48 14.96 -3.50
CA THR A 10 29.66 16.05 -3.98
C THR A 10 28.48 16.09 -3.02
N PRO A 11 28.15 17.22 -2.40
CA PRO A 11 26.92 17.33 -1.64
C PRO A 11 25.83 16.99 -2.64
N LEU A 12 25.24 15.79 -2.53
CA LEU A 12 24.08 15.41 -3.31
C LEU A 12 23.07 16.50 -2.98
N GLN A 13 22.90 17.44 -3.91
CA GLN A 13 22.30 18.74 -3.64
C GLN A 13 21.04 18.53 -2.81
N THR A 14 21.07 18.99 -1.56
CA THR A 14 20.07 18.67 -0.54
C THR A 14 18.63 18.89 -1.03
N ASN A 15 18.47 19.84 -1.97
CA ASN A 15 17.23 20.12 -2.68
C ASN A 15 16.76 18.96 -3.57
N ASN A 16 17.63 18.37 -4.39
CA ASN A 16 17.30 17.22 -5.24
C ASN A 16 16.97 15.97 -4.41
N PHE A 17 17.74 15.71 -3.33
CA PHE A 17 17.41 14.61 -2.42
C PHE A 17 16.05 14.82 -1.73
N LYS A 18 15.76 16.05 -1.27
CA LYS A 18 14.47 16.39 -0.65
C LYS A 18 13.30 16.27 -1.63
N GLU A 19 13.47 16.73 -2.87
CA GLU A 19 12.48 16.59 -3.93
C GLU A 19 12.23 15.12 -4.30
N PHE A 20 13.30 14.32 -4.41
CA PHE A 20 13.19 12.88 -4.62
C PHE A 20 12.42 12.18 -3.49
N MET A 21 12.75 12.47 -2.23
CA MET A 21 12.03 11.89 -1.08
C MET A 21 10.56 12.30 -1.05
N LYS A 22 10.24 13.54 -1.45
CA LYS A 22 8.86 14.01 -1.61
C LYS A 22 8.13 13.23 -2.71
N PHE A 23 8.75 13.06 -3.87
CA PHE A 23 8.21 12.27 -4.98
C PHE A 23 7.94 10.82 -4.56
N VAL A 24 8.90 10.16 -3.89
CA VAL A 24 8.73 8.79 -3.38
C VAL A 24 7.53 8.70 -2.43
N LYS A 25 7.38 9.68 -1.52
CA LYS A 25 6.25 9.74 -0.60
C LYS A 25 4.92 9.90 -1.34
N GLU A 26 4.85 10.81 -2.31
CA GLU A 26 3.64 11.06 -3.12
C GLU A 26 3.26 9.84 -3.95
N CYS A 27 4.23 9.19 -4.61
CA CYS A 27 4.02 7.95 -5.36
C CYS A 27 3.56 6.82 -4.45
N SER A 28 4.17 6.66 -3.27
CA SER A 28 3.75 5.65 -2.29
C SER A 28 2.33 5.90 -1.78
N GLN A 29 1.99 7.15 -1.46
CA GLN A 29 0.63 7.49 -1.04
C GLN A 29 -0.40 7.21 -2.15
N THR A 30 -0.07 7.57 -3.39
CA THR A 30 -0.92 7.30 -4.56
C THR A 30 -1.09 5.80 -4.79
N ALA A 31 -0.02 5.02 -4.68
CA ALA A 31 -0.06 3.57 -4.80
C ALA A 31 -0.89 2.93 -3.68
N ASN A 32 -0.73 3.38 -2.43
CA ASN A 32 -1.52 2.91 -1.30
C ASN A 32 -3.01 3.23 -1.46
N GLN A 33 -3.34 4.43 -1.97
CA GLN A 33 -4.73 4.82 -2.26
C GLN A 33 -5.34 3.96 -3.38
N SER A 34 -4.59 3.72 -4.46
CA SER A 34 -5.02 2.82 -5.54
C SER A 34 -5.27 1.41 -5.03
N LEU A 35 -4.33 0.87 -4.24
CA LEU A 35 -4.45 -0.46 -3.63
C LEU A 35 -5.66 -0.55 -2.69
N ALA A 36 -5.88 0.46 -1.85
CA ALA A 36 -7.05 0.52 -0.96
C ALA A 36 -8.36 0.52 -1.76
N SER A 37 -8.42 1.28 -2.86
CA SER A 37 -9.57 1.32 -3.77
C SER A 37 -9.84 -0.04 -4.41
N THR A 38 -8.79 -0.71 -4.91
CA THR A 38 -8.90 -2.06 -5.48
C THR A 38 -9.41 -3.06 -4.45
N LEU A 39 -8.81 -3.10 -3.26
CA LEU A 39 -9.21 -4.02 -2.19
C LEU A 39 -10.65 -3.79 -1.72
N MET A 40 -11.09 -2.53 -1.62
CA MET A 40 -12.49 -2.18 -1.31
C MET A 40 -13.45 -2.64 -2.40
N SER A 41 -13.08 -2.46 -3.67
CA SER A 41 -13.87 -2.92 -4.80
C SER A 41 -13.99 -4.45 -4.82
N THR A 42 -12.88 -5.16 -4.59
CA THR A 42 -12.89 -6.62 -4.42
C THR A 42 -13.81 -7.03 -3.28
N LEU A 43 -13.66 -6.44 -2.08
CA LEU A 43 -14.50 -6.76 -0.93
C LEU A 43 -16.00 -6.56 -1.24
N THR A 44 -16.39 -5.42 -1.82
CA THR A 44 -17.79 -5.10 -2.15
C THR A 44 -18.37 -6.01 -3.25
N ASN A 45 -17.52 -6.47 -4.16
CA ASN A 45 -17.92 -7.36 -5.25
C ASN A 45 -17.84 -8.85 -4.87
N THR A 46 -17.30 -9.17 -3.69
CA THR A 46 -17.21 -10.54 -3.18
C THR A 46 -18.59 -10.98 -2.70
N LYS A 47 -19.47 -11.32 -3.64
CA LYS A 47 -20.80 -11.86 -3.34
C LYS A 47 -20.73 -13.35 -3.11
N PHE A 48 -21.65 -13.88 -2.30
CA PHE A 48 -21.83 -15.33 -2.17
C PHE A 48 -22.63 -15.88 -3.36
N ASP A 49 -21.97 -16.67 -4.21
CA ASP A 49 -22.51 -17.22 -5.45
C ASP A 49 -22.89 -18.71 -5.34
N ARG A 50 -22.75 -19.31 -4.15
CA ARG A 50 -22.94 -20.75 -3.87
C ARG A 50 -22.02 -21.70 -4.64
N SER A 51 -21.02 -21.19 -5.37
CA SER A 51 -20.01 -22.05 -6.03
C SER A 51 -19.01 -22.64 -5.03
N ARG A 52 -18.91 -22.01 -3.86
CA ARG A 52 -17.99 -22.31 -2.75
C ARG A 52 -18.74 -22.43 -1.42
N THR A 53 -18.07 -22.99 -0.41
CA THR A 53 -18.63 -23.10 0.94
C THR A 53 -18.73 -21.73 1.63
N MET A 54 -19.63 -21.60 2.62
CA MET A 54 -19.72 -20.39 3.44
C MET A 54 -18.43 -20.10 4.18
N HIS A 55 -17.70 -21.13 4.62
CA HIS A 55 -16.41 -20.98 5.29
C HIS A 55 -15.37 -20.34 4.36
N GLU A 56 -15.26 -20.80 3.11
CA GLU A 56 -14.35 -20.22 2.12
C GLU A 56 -14.70 -18.77 1.79
N HIS A 57 -16.00 -18.48 1.68
CA HIS A 57 -16.49 -17.12 1.43
C HIS A 57 -16.12 -16.15 2.56
N VAL A 58 -16.40 -16.52 3.81
CA VAL A 58 -16.05 -15.70 4.99
C VAL A 58 -14.54 -15.57 5.14
N LEU A 59 -13.77 -16.63 4.85
CA LEU A 59 -12.32 -16.58 4.90
C LEU A 59 -11.74 -15.59 3.87
N GLU A 60 -12.28 -15.55 2.66
CA GLU A 60 -11.85 -14.59 1.64
C GLU A 60 -12.12 -13.15 2.09
N MET A 61 -13.33 -12.85 2.57
CA MET A 61 -13.67 -11.51 3.09
C MET A 61 -12.78 -11.13 4.27
N THR A 62 -12.59 -12.07 5.20
CA THR A 62 -11.74 -11.86 6.40
C THR A 62 -10.29 -11.59 6.02
N ASN A 63 -9.76 -12.19 4.95
CA ASN A 63 -8.38 -11.96 4.49
C ASN A 63 -8.16 -10.57 3.87
N LEU A 64 -9.21 -9.90 3.40
CA LEU A 64 -9.13 -8.55 2.81
C LEU A 64 -9.12 -7.46 3.88
N VAL A 65 -9.79 -7.68 5.02
CA VAL A 65 -9.95 -6.68 6.08
C VAL A 65 -8.61 -6.23 6.70
N PRO A 66 -7.68 -7.12 7.11
CA PRO A 66 -6.39 -6.71 7.65
C PRO A 66 -5.58 -5.87 6.67
N LYS A 67 -5.63 -6.21 5.38
CA LYS A 67 -4.91 -5.47 4.32
C LYS A 67 -5.43 -4.04 4.22
N LEU A 68 -6.75 -3.85 4.24
CA LEU A 68 -7.36 -2.52 4.23
C LEU A 68 -7.06 -1.74 5.52
N LYS A 69 -7.08 -2.37 6.69
CA LYS A 69 -6.69 -1.74 7.95
C LYS A 69 -5.24 -1.26 7.94
N THR A 70 -4.32 -2.01 7.35
CA THR A 70 -2.91 -1.58 7.21
C THR A 70 -2.73 -0.36 6.31
N LEU A 71 -3.70 -0.09 5.42
CA LEU A 71 -3.75 1.09 4.57
C LEU A 71 -4.49 2.28 5.22
N GLY A 72 -4.89 2.16 6.49
CA GLY A 72 -5.60 3.21 7.23
C GLY A 72 -7.10 3.27 6.93
N MET A 73 -7.67 2.26 6.28
CA MET A 73 -9.10 2.20 6.00
C MET A 73 -9.88 1.70 7.22
N ALA A 74 -10.93 2.42 7.60
CA ALA A 74 -11.92 1.94 8.55
C ALA A 74 -12.95 1.08 7.80
N ILE A 75 -13.17 -0.15 8.28
CA ILE A 75 -14.18 -1.05 7.72
C ILE A 75 -15.21 -1.34 8.81
N ASP A 76 -16.46 -1.04 8.50
CA ASP A 76 -17.60 -1.39 9.34
C ASP A 76 -17.96 -2.87 9.17
N TRP A 77 -18.38 -3.53 10.25
CA TRP A 77 -18.81 -4.91 10.24
C TRP A 77 -20.00 -5.16 9.31
N ILE A 78 -20.81 -4.13 9.02
CA ILE A 78 -21.93 -4.19 8.08
C ILE A 78 -21.47 -4.60 6.66
N PHE A 79 -20.21 -4.36 6.30
CA PHE A 79 -19.64 -4.77 5.01
C PHE A 79 -19.06 -6.20 5.01
N LEU A 80 -19.13 -6.92 6.13
CA LEU A 80 -18.52 -8.25 6.32
C LEU A 80 -19.54 -9.40 6.42
N VAL A 81 -20.83 -9.08 6.28
CA VAL A 81 -21.97 -10.00 6.44
C VAL A 81 -22.69 -10.20 5.11
#